data_AF-A0A843U030-F1
#
_entry.id   AF-A0A843U030-F1
#
_cell.length_a   1.000
_cell.length_b   1.000
_cell.length_c   1.000
_cell.angle_alpha   90.00
_cell.angle_beta   90.00
_cell.angle_gamma   90.00
#
_symmetry.space_group_name_H-M   'P 1'
#
loop_
_entity.id
_entity.type
_entity.pdbx_description
1 polymer ?
#
loop_
_entity_poly.entity_id
_entity_poly.type
_entity_poly.pdbx_seq_one_letter_code
_entity_poly.pdbx_strand_id
1 'polypeptide(L)'
;YLIDKVQPQEKHRFHFFNSFFFRKLADLDKDPSSAAEGRVAFLRVRKWTRKVNIFEKDYLFIPVNFKIPCILHMDSMKGSHSGLKDLVQ
;
A
#
# COMPACT_ATOMS: atom_id res chain seq x y z
N TYR A 1 11.60 8.92 7.21
CA TYR A 1 10.34 8.27 6.73
C TYR A 1 10.30 6.85 7.31
N LEU A 2 9.14 6.18 7.41
CA LEU A 2 9.05 4.84 8.05
C LEU A 2 10.06 3.82 7.50
N ILE A 3 10.40 3.93 6.21
CA ILE A 3 11.40 3.08 5.54
C ILE A 3 12.82 3.19 6.11
N ASP A 4 13.15 4.31 6.77
CA ASP A 4 14.47 4.55 7.37
C ASP A 4 14.60 3.88 8.74
N LYS A 5 13.47 3.57 9.39
CA LYS A 5 13.41 2.82 10.65
C LYS A 5 13.43 1.30 10.43
N VAL A 6 13.20 0.83 9.19
CA VAL A 6 13.23 -0.59 8.84
C VAL A 6 14.68 -1.05 8.66
N GLN A 7 15.02 -2.17 9.31
CA GLN A 7 16.34 -2.79 9.16
C GLN A 7 16.62 -3.12 7.68
N PRO A 8 17.84 -2.88 7.15
CA PRO A 8 18.15 -3.07 5.73
C PRO A 8 17.80 -4.46 5.20
N GLN A 9 18.05 -5.51 5.98
CA GLN A 9 17.73 -6.89 5.65
C GLN A 9 16.22 -7.14 5.49
N GLU A 10 15.37 -6.36 6.16
CA GLU A 10 13.91 -6.55 6.12
C GLU A 10 13.22 -5.69 5.07
N LYS A 11 13.90 -4.70 4.49
CA LYS A 11 13.30 -3.76 3.51
C LYS A 11 12.60 -4.45 2.34
N HIS A 12 13.09 -5.62 1.93
CA HIS A 12 12.49 -6.39 0.83
C HIS A 12 11.07 -6.89 1.15
N ARG A 13 10.70 -6.99 2.43
CA ARG A 13 9.39 -7.45 2.92
C ARG A 13 8.33 -6.35 2.85
N PHE A 14 8.72 -5.11 2.64
CA PHE A 14 7.85 -3.95 2.64
C PHE A 14 7.73 -3.33 1.25
N HIS A 15 6.57 -2.75 0.96
CA HIS A 15 6.42 -1.81 -0.15
C HIS A 15 5.64 -0.58 0.29
N PHE A 16 6.17 0.60 -0.02
CA PHE A 16 5.57 1.88 0.32
C PHE A 16 5.05 2.54 -0.96
N PHE A 17 3.74 2.73 -1.03
CA PHE A 17 3.13 3.55 -2.07
C PHE A 17 3.17 5.03 -1.68
N ASN A 18 3.02 5.90 -2.67
CA ASN A 18 2.75 7.31 -2.42
C ASN A 18 1.25 7.54 -2.15
N SER A 19 0.89 8.72 -1.63
CA SER A 19 -0.50 9.06 -1.31
C SER A 19 -1.44 9.16 -2.52
N PHE A 20 -0.89 9.30 -3.74
CA PHE A 20 -1.70 9.31 -4.97
C PHE A 20 -2.21 7.91 -5.34
N PHE A 21 -1.57 6.84 -4.88
CA PHE A 21 -2.00 5.47 -5.16
C PHE A 21 -3.43 5.24 -4.71
N PHE A 22 -3.75 5.51 -3.44
CA PHE A 22 -5.09 5.31 -2.90
C PHE A 22 -6.12 6.19 -3.61
N ARG A 23 -5.77 7.46 -3.85
CA ARG A 23 -6.65 8.42 -4.54
C ARG A 23 -7.06 7.92 -5.93
N LYS A 24 -6.12 7.34 -6.69
CA LYS A 24 -6.41 6.75 -8.00
C LYS A 24 -7.10 5.39 -7.92
N LEU A 25 -6.79 4.59 -6.91
CA LEU A 25 -7.43 3.30 -6.69
C LEU A 25 -8.94 3.47 -6.43
N ALA A 26 -9.27 4.33 -5.46
CA ALA A 26 -10.64 4.63 -5.03
C ALA A 26 -11.39 5.63 -5.95
N ASP A 27 -10.76 6.07 -7.04
CA ASP A 27 -11.29 7.02 -8.01
C ASP A 27 -11.90 8.30 -7.40
N LEU A 28 -11.26 8.81 -6.35
CA LEU A 28 -11.76 9.98 -5.61
C LEU A 28 -11.80 11.26 -6.45
N ASP A 29 -11.14 11.28 -7.62
CA ASP A 29 -11.15 12.41 -8.55
C ASP A 29 -12.39 12.41 -9.47
N LYS A 30 -13.14 11.30 -9.55
CA LYS A 30 -14.28 11.14 -10.48
C LYS A 30 -15.55 10.65 -9.80
N ASP A 31 -15.60 9.35 -9.52
CA ASP A 31 -16.77 8.66 -8.96
C ASP A 31 -16.33 7.56 -7.98
N PRO A 32 -16.48 7.80 -6.66
CA PRO A 32 -16.14 6.84 -5.63
C PRO A 32 -16.94 5.53 -5.71
N SER A 33 -18.13 5.52 -6.35
CA SER A 33 -18.95 4.32 -6.49
C SER A 33 -18.28 3.24 -7.35
N SER A 34 -17.42 3.65 -8.29
CA SER A 34 -16.63 2.76 -9.15
C SER A 34 -15.46 2.08 -8.43
N ALA A 35 -15.20 2.39 -7.15
CA ALA A 35 -14.16 1.73 -6.36
C ALA A 35 -14.44 0.23 -6.15
N ALA A 36 -15.71 -0.18 -6.16
CA ALA A 36 -16.13 -1.58 -6.02
C ALA A 36 -15.79 -2.42 -7.27
N GLU A 37 -15.55 -1.80 -8.42
CA GLU A 37 -15.18 -2.50 -9.65
C GLU A 37 -13.68 -2.83 -9.66
N GLY A 38 -13.31 -3.94 -9.03
CA GLY A 38 -11.91 -4.34 -8.82
C GLY A 38 -11.03 -4.33 -10.09
N ARG A 39 -11.57 -4.74 -11.25
CA ARG A 39 -10.82 -4.71 -12.53
C ARG A 39 -10.53 -3.28 -12.99
N VAL A 40 -11.51 -2.38 -12.91
CA VAL A 40 -11.35 -0.98 -13.31
C VAL A 40 -10.42 -0.27 -12.34
N ALA A 41 -10.59 -0.50 -11.04
CA ALA A 41 -9.69 0.00 -9.99
C ALA A 41 -8.23 -0.42 -10.22
N PHE A 42 -8.00 -1.71 -10.53
CA PHE A 42 -6.67 -2.20 -10.85
C PHE A 42 -6.07 -1.51 -12.09
N LEU A 43 -6.83 -1.36 -13.17
CA LEU A 43 -6.34 -0.72 -14.39
C LEU A 43 -5.85 0.72 -14.16
N ARG A 44 -6.50 1.47 -13.24
CA ARG A 44 -6.08 2.83 -12.86
C ARG A 44 -4.69 2.85 -12.21
N VAL A 45 -4.35 1.84 -11.41
CA VAL A 45 -3.08 1.81 -10.65
C VAL A 45 -2.02 0.85 -11.21
N ARG A 46 -2.32 0.10 -12.29
CA ARG A 46 -1.44 -0.94 -12.87
C ARG A 46 0.01 -0.51 -13.10
N LYS A 47 0.26 0.78 -13.39
CA LYS A 47 1.64 1.28 -13.60
C LYS A 47 2.49 1.24 -12.32
N TRP A 48 1.88 1.42 -11.14
CA TRP A 48 2.59 1.39 -9.86
C TRP A 48 3.16 0.01 -9.53
N THR A 49 2.45 -1.05 -9.90
CA THR A 49 2.88 -2.44 -9.64
C THR A 49 3.67 -3.05 -10.81
N ARG A 50 4.06 -2.26 -11.83
CA ARG A 50 4.71 -2.79 -13.04
C ARG A 50 6.11 -3.34 -12.80
N LYS A 51 6.86 -2.76 -11.86
CA LYS A 51 8.27 -3.13 -11.56
C LYS A 51 8.44 -3.76 -10.19
N VAL A 52 7.35 -4.11 -9.51
CA VAL A 52 7.37 -4.66 -8.16
C VAL A 52 6.31 -5.75 -8.04
N ASN A 53 6.71 -6.93 -7.57
CA ASN A 53 5.77 -7.97 -7.20
C ASN A 53 5.27 -7.71 -5.78
N ILE A 54 4.09 -7.12 -5.63
CA ILE A 54 3.49 -6.82 -4.32
C ILE A 54 3.04 -8.07 -3.57
N PHE A 55 2.85 -9.19 -4.27
CA PHE A 55 2.45 -10.47 -3.67
C PHE A 55 3.62 -11.21 -2.99
N GLU A 56 4.85 -10.75 -3.22
CA GLU A 56 6.04 -11.22 -2.50
C GLU A 56 6.34 -10.39 -1.26
N LYS A 57 5.56 -9.33 -1.00
CA LYS A 57 5.72 -8.47 0.17
C LYS A 57 4.89 -9.00 1.32
N ASP A 58 5.41 -8.79 2.53
CA ASP A 58 4.70 -9.09 3.77
C ASP A 58 3.77 -7.94 4.16
N TYR A 59 4.15 -6.72 3.78
CA TYR A 59 3.46 -5.50 4.19
C TYR A 59 3.40 -4.47 3.06
N LEU A 60 2.19 -3.93 2.84
CA LEU A 60 1.97 -2.79 1.95
C LEU A 60 1.55 -1.57 2.78
N PHE A 61 2.30 -0.48 2.65
CA PHE A 61 1.98 0.80 3.27
C PHE A 61 1.43 1.76 2.22
N ILE A 62 0.21 2.22 2.44
CA ILE A 62 -0.48 3.16 1.56
C ILE A 62 -0.87 4.38 2.40
N PRO A 63 -0.13 5.49 2.30
CA PRO A 63 -0.57 6.75 2.89
C PRO A 63 -1.89 7.18 2.24
N VAL A 64 -2.84 7.60 3.06
CA VAL A 64 -4.13 8.10 2.62
C VAL A 64 -4.28 9.55 3.08
N ASN A 65 -4.34 10.45 2.10
CA ASN A 65 -4.51 11.88 2.36
C ASN A 65 -5.99 12.27 2.17
N PHE A 66 -6.77 12.05 3.24
CA PHE A 66 -8.12 12.60 3.43
C PHE A 66 -8.08 13.81 4.39
N LYS A 67 -9.25 14.28 4.88
CA LYS A 67 -9.37 15.36 5.87
C LYS A 67 -8.44 15.18 7.08
N ILE A 68 -8.14 13.93 7.43
CA ILE A 68 -7.14 13.55 8.42
C ILE A 68 -6.17 12.57 7.74
N PRO A 69 -4.86 12.86 7.68
CA PRO A 69 -3.88 11.93 7.14
C PRO A 69 -3.87 10.62 7.95
N CYS A 70 -4.09 9.50 7.27
CA CYS A 70 -4.01 8.16 7.86
C CYS A 70 -3.13 7.24 6.99
N ILE A 71 -2.64 6.15 7.57
CA ILE A 71 -1.87 5.12 6.84
C ILE A 71 -2.70 3.85 6.82
N LEU A 72 -2.95 3.32 5.63
CA LEU A 72 -3.50 1.99 5.47
C LEU A 72 -2.35 0.98 5.42
N HIS A 73 -2.50 -0.06 6.23
CA HIS A 73 -1.63 -1.21 6.30
C HIS A 73 -2.42 -2.42 5.79
N MET A 74 -1.83 -3.17 4.87
CA MET A 74 -2.38 -4.43 4.39
C MET A 74 -1.42 -5.56 4.69
N ASP A 75 -1.97 -6.59 5.33
CA ASP A 75 -1.31 -7.85 5.62
C ASP A 75 -1.15 -8.70 4.35
N SER A 76 0.00 -9.36 4.22
CA SER A 76 0.23 -10.33 3.17
C SER A 76 -0.73 -11.51 3.21
N MET A 77 -1.17 -11.91 2.02
CA MET A 77 -1.95 -13.13 1.83
C MET A 77 -1.19 -14.41 2.24
N LYS A 78 0.13 -14.34 2.46
CA LYS A 78 0.96 -15.48 2.89
C LYS A 78 0.90 -15.77 4.39
N GLY A 79 0.25 -14.92 5.20
CA GLY A 79 -0.10 -15.22 6.59
C GLY A 79 1.04 -15.23 7.62
N SER A 80 2.23 -14.72 7.29
CA SER A 80 3.37 -14.62 8.23
C SER A 80 3.73 -13.17 8.53
N HIS A 81 3.52 -12.74 9.78
CA HIS A 81 3.72 -11.36 10.25
C HIS A 81 4.76 -11.26 11.38
N SER A 82 6.00 -11.66 11.12
CA SER A 82 7.13 -11.35 12.01
C SER A 82 7.69 -9.95 11.70
N GLY A 83 7.98 -9.12 12.69
CA GLY A 83 8.73 -7.85 12.53
C GLY A 83 7.92 -6.54 12.45
N LEU A 84 6.59 -6.56 12.40
CA LEU A 84 5.80 -5.30 12.38
C LEU A 84 5.76 -4.58 13.73
N LYS A 85 5.81 -5.34 14.84
CA LYS A 85 5.65 -4.81 16.20
C LYS A 85 6.68 -3.74 16.55
N ASP A 86 7.89 -3.87 16.00
CA ASP A 86 9.01 -2.97 16.29
C ASP A 86 8.96 -1.65 15.48
N LEU A 87 8.09 -1.56 14.46
CA LEU A 87 7.99 -0.38 13.59
C LEU A 87 6.91 0.62 14.02
N VAL A 88 5.92 0.18 14.82
CA VAL A 88 4.70 0.94 15.16
C VAL A 88 4.68 1.42 16.62
N GLN A 89 5.78 1.24 17.38
CA GLN A 89 5.94 1.83 18.71
C GLN A 89 6.34 3.32 18.69
#